data_AF-A0A645EE56-F1
#
_entry.id   AF-A0A645EE56-F1
#
_cell.length_a   1.000
_cell.length_b   1.000
_cell.length_c   1.000
_cell.angle_alpha   90.00
_cell.angle_beta   90.00
_cell.angle_gamma   90.00
#
_symmetry.space_group_name_H-M   'P 1'
#
loop_
_entity.id
_entity.type
_entity.pdbx_description
1 polymer ?
#
loop_
_entity_poly.entity_id
_entity_poly.type
_entity_poly.pdbx_seq_one_letter_code
_entity_poly.pdbx_strand_id
1 'polypeptide(L)'
;MIEMDSCIIESLYLLKQLYDNGMADGLLKMYASHELDADYYYEMAYEAIGAVFSNTCNYYNESEDFTTWVFMDPMLDEFCRLCRKYEKIRGVSEEDNPFRKDMERIIRSGFSFSNGNYDFDWKLSPTDRGRKRILLYMGPEFTSDSEVPCGLIEIHDGLEYCNRRLHEALDAGTVVKLPQPAVERKEAA
;
A
#
# COMPACT_ATOMS: atom_id res chain seq x y z
N MET A 1 -11.65 -40.83 4.31
CA MET A 1 -10.56 -39.92 3.95
C MET A 1 -10.94 -38.60 4.58
N ILE A 2 -10.19 -38.16 5.60
CA ILE A 2 -10.43 -36.87 6.22
C ILE A 2 -9.71 -35.87 5.33
N GLU A 3 -10.47 -35.05 4.61
CA GLU A 3 -9.93 -33.97 3.80
C GLU A 3 -9.53 -32.84 4.74
N MET A 4 -8.35 -32.25 4.51
CA MET A 4 -7.88 -31.12 5.30
C MET A 4 -8.70 -29.90 4.91
N ASP A 5 -9.27 -29.21 5.91
CA ASP A 5 -10.07 -28.01 5.69
C ASP A 5 -9.23 -26.92 5.01
N SER A 6 -9.73 -26.36 3.90
CA SER A 6 -9.06 -25.29 3.16
C SER A 6 -8.84 -24.05 4.03
N CYS A 7 -9.75 -23.77 4.97
CA CYS A 7 -9.64 -22.62 5.88
C CYS A 7 -8.40 -22.69 6.77
N ILE A 8 -7.98 -23.91 7.16
CA ILE A 8 -6.77 -24.11 7.97
C ILE A 8 -5.53 -23.81 7.12
N ILE A 9 -5.50 -24.24 5.86
CA ILE A 9 -4.39 -23.97 4.94
C ILE A 9 -4.29 -22.48 4.66
N GLU A 10 -5.41 -21.81 4.40
CA GLU A 10 -5.47 -20.37 4.12
C GLU A 10 -5.05 -19.55 5.36
N SER A 11 -5.47 -19.95 6.56
CA SER A 11 -5.01 -19.33 7.81
C SER A 11 -3.49 -19.43 7.98
N LEU A 12 -2.92 -20.62 7.76
CA LEU A 12 -1.47 -20.82 7.85
C LEU A 12 -0.71 -20.03 6.77
N TYR A 13 -1.24 -19.99 5.54
CA TYR A 13 -0.69 -19.20 4.45
C TYR A 13 -0.66 -17.71 4.82
N LEU A 14 -1.78 -17.17 5.30
CA LEU A 14 -1.91 -15.77 5.70
C LEU A 14 -0.94 -15.40 6.83
N LEU A 15 -0.88 -16.22 7.90
CA LEU A 15 0.06 -16.01 9.00
C LEU A 15 1.51 -16.02 8.52
N LYS A 16 1.85 -16.91 7.59
CA LYS A 16 3.19 -16.97 7.01
C LYS A 16 3.51 -15.72 6.19
N GLN A 17 2.59 -15.23 5.36
CA GLN A 17 2.77 -14.00 4.59
C GLN A 17 3.01 -12.81 5.52
N LEU A 18 2.19 -12.64 6.57
CA LEU A 18 2.39 -11.58 7.55
C LEU A 18 3.72 -11.73 8.30
N TYR A 19 4.11 -12.96 8.65
CA TYR A 19 5.35 -13.21 9.39
C TYR A 19 6.58 -12.85 8.55
N ASP A 20 6.60 -13.26 7.28
CA ASP A 20 7.72 -12.98 6.37
C ASP A 20 7.91 -11.47 6.13
N ASN A 21 6.83 -10.70 6.22
CA ASN A 21 6.82 -9.26 6.05
C ASN A 21 6.88 -8.47 7.37
N GLY A 22 7.07 -9.15 8.51
CA GLY A 22 7.22 -8.50 9.82
C GLY A 22 5.92 -7.90 10.38
N MET A 23 4.76 -8.32 9.87
CA MET A 23 3.43 -7.79 10.21
C MET A 23 2.60 -8.75 11.09
N ALA A 24 3.15 -9.91 11.47
CA ALA A 24 2.41 -10.95 12.21
C ALA A 24 2.26 -10.71 13.71
N ASP A 25 3.01 -9.78 14.32
CA ASP A 25 3.11 -9.63 15.79
C ASP A 25 1.75 -9.41 16.48
N GLY A 26 0.84 -8.66 15.85
CA GLY A 26 -0.51 -8.42 16.36
C GLY A 26 -1.35 -9.69 16.35
N LEU A 27 -1.46 -10.32 15.17
CA LEU A 27 -2.21 -11.57 14.98
C LEU A 27 -1.68 -12.70 15.86
N LEU A 28 -0.37 -12.89 15.93
CA LEU A 28 0.23 -13.94 16.75
C LEU A 28 -0.12 -13.77 18.23
N LYS A 29 -0.19 -12.54 18.74
CA LYS A 29 -0.62 -12.30 20.14
C LYS A 29 -2.10 -12.61 20.36
N MET A 30 -2.95 -12.34 19.37
CA MET A 30 -4.39 -12.64 19.46
C MET A 30 -4.66 -14.15 19.35
N TYR A 31 -3.98 -14.85 18.45
CA TYR A 31 -4.32 -16.23 18.09
C TYR A 31 -3.36 -17.31 18.62
N ALA A 32 -2.27 -16.98 19.33
CA ALA A 32 -1.26 -17.96 19.78
C ALA A 32 -1.79 -19.15 20.60
N SER A 33 -2.93 -19.02 21.28
CA SER A 33 -3.54 -20.09 22.08
C SER A 33 -4.87 -20.59 21.52
N HIS A 34 -5.25 -20.17 20.32
CA HIS A 34 -6.50 -20.58 19.67
C HIS A 34 -6.24 -21.79 18.77
N GLU A 35 -7.17 -22.75 18.79
CA GLU A 35 -7.20 -23.81 17.79
C GLU A 35 -7.62 -23.19 16.45
N LEU A 36 -6.92 -23.53 15.37
CA LEU A 36 -7.30 -23.06 14.04
C LEU A 36 -8.46 -23.90 13.54
N ASP A 37 -9.59 -23.24 13.27
CA ASP A 37 -10.76 -23.82 12.61
C ASP A 37 -11.33 -22.86 11.56
N ALA A 38 -12.35 -23.31 10.85
CA ALA A 38 -13.00 -22.53 9.79
C ALA A 38 -13.72 -21.26 10.31
N ASP A 39 -14.18 -21.26 11.56
CA ASP A 39 -14.86 -20.11 12.14
C ASP A 39 -13.85 -18.99 12.42
N TYR A 40 -12.65 -19.33 12.91
CA TYR A 40 -11.58 -18.36 13.15
C TYR A 40 -10.91 -17.85 11.88
N TYR A 41 -11.01 -18.56 10.76
CA TYR A 41 -10.39 -18.14 9.50
C TYR A 41 -10.88 -16.75 9.04
N TYR A 42 -12.20 -16.53 9.01
CA TYR A 42 -12.77 -15.27 8.55
C TYR A 42 -12.40 -14.10 9.47
N GLU A 43 -12.41 -14.34 10.78
CA GLU A 43 -11.97 -13.34 11.77
C GLU A 43 -10.49 -13.01 11.57
N MET A 44 -9.64 -14.02 11.34
CA MET A 44 -8.22 -13.84 11.09
C MET A 44 -7.94 -13.06 9.81
N ALA A 45 -8.65 -13.38 8.72
CA ALA A 45 -8.54 -12.65 7.46
C ALA A 45 -8.92 -11.17 7.65
N TYR A 46 -10.02 -10.91 8.37
CA TYR A 46 -10.48 -9.57 8.68
C TYR A 46 -9.46 -8.77 9.51
N GLU A 47 -8.92 -9.36 10.58
CA GLU A 47 -7.88 -8.74 11.41
C GLU A 47 -6.58 -8.51 10.63
N ALA A 48 -6.22 -9.42 9.74
CA ALA A 48 -5.05 -9.27 8.88
C ALA A 48 -5.17 -8.09 7.91
N ILE A 49 -6.36 -7.81 7.37
CA ILE A 49 -6.61 -6.61 6.56
C ILE A 49 -6.31 -5.35 7.38
N GLY A 50 -6.72 -5.35 8.65
CA GLY A 50 -6.47 -4.26 9.60
C GLY A 50 -5.00 -4.05 9.94
N ALA A 51 -4.19 -5.10 9.90
CA ALA A 51 -2.83 -5.13 10.43
C ALA A 51 -1.74 -4.61 9.49
N VAL A 52 -1.97 -4.55 8.17
CA VAL A 52 -0.91 -4.22 7.19
C VAL A 52 -0.52 -2.74 7.21
N PHE A 53 -1.51 -1.84 7.28
CA PHE A 53 -1.27 -0.40 7.26
C PHE A 53 -1.36 0.21 8.66
N SER A 54 -0.57 1.26 8.91
CA SER A 54 -0.45 1.90 10.22
C SER A 54 -1.78 2.40 10.80
N ASN A 55 -2.74 2.77 9.93
CA ASN A 55 -4.06 3.21 10.36
C ASN A 55 -5.12 2.75 9.35
N THR A 56 -5.87 1.73 9.75
CA THR A 56 -6.94 1.12 8.98
C THR A 56 -8.27 1.34 9.69
N CYS A 57 -9.30 1.69 8.92
CA CYS A 57 -10.68 1.74 9.40
C CYS A 57 -11.58 1.08 8.36
N ASN A 58 -12.73 0.55 8.77
CA ASN A 58 -13.78 0.17 7.84
C ASN A 58 -15.14 0.74 8.26
N TYR A 59 -16.03 0.82 7.27
CA TYR A 59 -17.40 1.30 7.44
C TYR A 59 -18.31 0.39 6.64
N TYR A 60 -19.27 -0.22 7.32
CA TYR A 60 -20.32 -0.97 6.67
C TYR A 60 -21.50 -0.05 6.32
N ASN A 61 -21.93 -0.09 5.07
CA ASN A 61 -23.11 0.62 4.59
C ASN A 61 -24.29 -0.33 4.49
N GLU A 62 -25.18 -0.29 5.47
CA GLU A 62 -26.38 -1.14 5.51
C GLU A 62 -27.32 -0.96 4.31
N SER A 63 -27.34 0.22 3.66
CA SER A 63 -28.28 0.47 2.55
C SER A 63 -27.82 -0.14 1.23
N GLU A 64 -26.51 -0.20 1.03
CA GLU A 64 -25.90 -0.72 -0.20
C GLU A 64 -25.29 -2.12 0.00
N ASP A 65 -25.20 -2.59 1.24
CA ASP A 65 -24.57 -3.88 1.62
C ASP A 65 -23.05 -3.93 1.34
N PHE A 66 -22.36 -2.79 1.45
CA PHE A 66 -20.91 -2.72 1.16
C PHE A 66 -20.07 -2.36 2.38
N THR A 67 -18.92 -3.02 2.50
CA THR A 67 -17.85 -2.61 3.41
C THR A 67 -16.84 -1.73 2.67
N THR A 68 -16.59 -0.54 3.22
CA THR A 68 -15.52 0.35 2.75
C THR A 68 -14.34 0.29 3.71
N TRP A 69 -13.22 -0.25 3.25
CA TRP A 69 -11.94 -0.17 3.94
C TRP A 69 -11.20 1.11 3.56
N VAL A 70 -10.56 1.71 4.57
CA VAL A 70 -9.81 2.96 4.48
C VAL A 70 -8.42 2.72 5.04
N PHE A 71 -7.42 2.68 4.16
CA PHE A 71 -6.02 2.48 4.52
C PHE A 71 -5.26 3.80 4.50
N MET A 72 -4.58 4.10 5.59
CA MET A 72 -3.75 5.29 5.77
C MET A 72 -2.40 4.89 6.35
N ASP A 73 -1.35 5.51 5.81
CA ASP A 73 0.00 5.22 6.24
C ASP A 73 0.91 6.45 6.10
N PRO A 74 1.80 6.73 7.08
CA PRO A 74 2.83 7.76 6.93
C PRO A 74 3.68 7.60 5.66
N MET A 75 3.91 6.36 5.21
CA MET A 75 4.67 6.07 3.99
C MET A 75 3.92 6.54 2.73
N LEU A 76 2.60 6.44 2.72
CA LEU A 76 1.75 6.97 1.65
C LEU A 76 1.74 8.50 1.64
N ASP A 77 1.66 9.13 2.82
CA ASP A 77 1.75 10.59 2.95
C ASP A 77 3.12 11.10 2.47
N GLU A 78 4.21 10.40 2.82
CA GLU A 78 5.56 10.70 2.37
C GLU A 78 5.71 10.55 0.86
N PHE A 79 5.21 9.46 0.28
CA PHE A 79 5.18 9.26 -1.18
C PHE A 79 4.52 10.43 -1.90
N CYS A 80 3.34 10.84 -1.44
CA CYS A 80 2.62 11.96 -2.03
C CYS A 80 3.37 13.29 -1.87
N ARG A 81 4.11 13.47 -0.77
CA ARG A 81 4.97 14.64 -0.55
C ARG A 81 6.17 14.65 -1.50
N LEU A 82 6.85 13.51 -1.66
CA LEU A 82 8.01 13.35 -2.53
C LEU A 82 7.64 13.51 -4.01
N CYS A 83 6.52 12.93 -4.44
CA CYS A 83 6.00 13.12 -5.79
C CYS A 83 5.79 14.60 -6.13
N ARG A 84 5.14 15.37 -5.25
CA ARG A 84 4.96 16.82 -5.44
C ARG A 84 6.29 17.58 -5.52
N LYS A 85 7.28 17.18 -4.71
CA LYS A 85 8.63 17.76 -4.77
C LYS A 85 9.31 17.43 -6.11
N TYR A 86 9.21 16.20 -6.57
CA TYR A 86 9.77 15.73 -7.83
C TYR A 86 9.15 16.46 -9.03
N GLU A 87 7.81 16.53 -9.07
CA GLU A 87 7.04 17.27 -10.09
C GLU A 87 7.51 18.72 -10.20
N LYS A 88 7.65 19.41 -9.06
CA LYS A 88 8.12 20.79 -9.02
C LYS A 88 9.56 20.94 -9.52
N ILE A 89 10.47 20.05 -9.14
CA ILE A 89 11.89 20.13 -9.52
C ILE A 89 12.10 19.78 -10.99
N ARG A 90 11.35 18.80 -11.50
CA ARG A 90 11.50 18.28 -12.87
C ARG A 90 10.56 18.95 -13.88
N GLY A 91 9.61 19.76 -13.42
CA GLY A 91 8.65 20.44 -14.28
C GLY A 91 7.67 19.48 -14.96
N VAL A 92 7.34 18.36 -14.32
CA VAL A 92 6.39 17.36 -14.84
C VAL A 92 5.04 17.48 -14.15
N SER A 93 3.97 17.15 -14.87
CA SER A 93 2.62 17.10 -14.30
C SER A 93 2.44 15.87 -13.38
N GLU A 94 1.38 15.88 -12.58
CA GLU A 94 0.99 14.70 -11.77
C GLU A 94 0.72 13.48 -12.66
N GLU A 95 0.04 13.69 -13.79
CA GLU A 95 -0.28 12.64 -14.78
C GLU A 95 0.97 12.12 -15.52
N ASP A 96 2.05 12.90 -15.58
CA ASP A 96 3.30 12.50 -16.23
C ASP A 96 4.36 11.99 -15.25
N ASN A 97 4.08 12.02 -13.94
CA ASN A 97 5.00 11.55 -12.93
C ASN A 97 5.13 10.00 -12.99
N PRO A 98 6.30 9.45 -13.36
CA PRO A 98 6.48 8.01 -13.52
C PRO A 98 6.32 7.24 -12.21
N PHE A 99 6.64 7.86 -11.06
CA PHE A 99 6.49 7.22 -9.75
C PHE A 99 5.03 7.03 -9.37
N ARG A 100 4.15 7.96 -9.77
CA ARG A 100 2.70 7.82 -9.56
C ARG A 100 2.11 6.74 -10.43
N LYS A 101 2.53 6.65 -11.71
CA LYS A 101 2.14 5.57 -12.61
C LYS A 101 2.59 4.20 -12.09
N ASP A 102 3.83 4.11 -11.63
CA ASP A 102 4.37 2.89 -11.03
C ASP A 102 3.54 2.49 -9.80
N MET A 103 3.24 3.43 -8.90
CA MET A 103 2.44 3.16 -7.70
C MET A 103 1.00 2.77 -8.04
N GLU A 104 0.35 3.46 -8.98
CA GLU A 104 -1.01 3.10 -9.43
C GLU A 104 -1.04 1.68 -10.01
N ARG A 105 -0.03 1.31 -10.80
CA ARG A 105 0.10 -0.06 -11.33
C ARG A 105 0.28 -1.07 -10.21
N ILE A 106 1.08 -0.76 -9.19
CA ILE A 106 1.27 -1.65 -8.04
C ILE A 106 -0.04 -1.82 -7.27
N ILE A 107 -0.79 -0.74 -7.00
CA ILE A 107 -2.10 -0.83 -6.32
C ILE A 107 -3.07 -1.68 -7.14
N ARG A 108 -3.10 -1.46 -8.45
CA ARG A 108 -3.92 -2.27 -9.36
C ARG A 108 -3.54 -3.75 -9.34
N SER A 109 -2.24 -4.05 -9.22
CA SER A 109 -1.73 -5.42 -9.13
C SER A 109 -2.09 -6.06 -7.79
N GLY A 110 -1.87 -5.36 -6.67
CA GLY A 110 -2.18 -5.86 -5.34
C GLY A 110 -3.68 -6.13 -5.14
N PHE A 111 -4.55 -5.38 -5.82
CA PHE A 111 -5.99 -5.65 -5.83
C PHE A 111 -6.45 -6.46 -7.06
N SER A 112 -5.55 -7.18 -7.72
CA SER A 112 -5.91 -8.11 -8.79
C SER A 112 -6.16 -9.51 -8.21
N PHE A 113 -7.23 -9.65 -7.44
CA PHE A 113 -7.61 -10.91 -6.78
C PHE A 113 -7.97 -12.03 -7.77
N SER A 114 -7.87 -13.27 -7.31
CA SER A 114 -8.17 -14.47 -8.09
C SER A 114 -9.68 -14.63 -8.35
N ASN A 115 -10.03 -15.46 -9.34
CA ASN A 115 -11.38 -15.96 -9.68
C ASN A 115 -12.58 -15.00 -9.50
N GLY A 116 -12.91 -14.21 -10.52
CA GLY A 116 -14.30 -13.75 -10.74
C GLY A 116 -14.95 -12.99 -9.58
N ASN A 117 -14.17 -12.42 -8.67
CA ASN A 117 -14.69 -11.54 -7.63
C ASN A 117 -15.10 -10.23 -8.30
N TYR A 118 -16.39 -10.11 -8.63
CA TYR A 118 -16.94 -8.95 -9.33
C TYR A 118 -17.38 -7.82 -8.41
N ASP A 119 -17.29 -8.03 -7.10
CA ASP A 119 -17.95 -7.20 -6.10
C ASP A 119 -16.96 -6.39 -5.26
N PHE A 120 -15.92 -5.88 -5.93
CA PHE A 120 -14.98 -4.97 -5.30
C PHE A 120 -14.56 -3.85 -6.25
N ASP A 121 -14.15 -2.73 -5.67
CA ASP A 121 -13.51 -1.63 -6.38
C ASP A 121 -12.47 -1.00 -5.46
N TRP A 122 -11.51 -0.26 -6.01
CA TRP A 122 -10.56 0.50 -5.21
C TRP A 122 -10.30 1.87 -5.81
N LYS A 123 -10.00 2.84 -4.96
CA LYS A 123 -9.61 4.17 -5.42
C LYS A 123 -8.62 4.86 -4.49
N LEU A 124 -7.79 5.71 -5.08
CA LEU A 124 -7.02 6.70 -4.33
C LEU A 124 -7.94 7.84 -3.91
N SER A 125 -7.86 8.23 -2.64
CA SER A 125 -8.69 9.33 -2.16
C SER A 125 -8.35 10.63 -2.92
N PRO A 126 -9.37 11.43 -3.28
CA PRO A 126 -9.15 12.73 -3.88
C PRO A 126 -8.25 13.63 -3.01
N THR A 127 -7.49 14.52 -3.64
CA THR A 127 -6.57 15.48 -2.97
C THR A 127 -7.29 16.42 -2.00
N ASP A 128 -8.57 16.72 -2.22
CA ASP A 128 -9.35 17.70 -1.47
C ASP A 128 -9.76 17.22 -0.06
N ARG A 129 -9.66 15.92 0.23
CA ARG A 129 -9.97 15.33 1.56
C ARG A 129 -8.83 15.46 2.59
N GLY A 130 -7.78 16.23 2.27
CA GLY A 130 -6.68 16.58 3.18
C GLY A 130 -5.61 15.49 3.36
N ARG A 131 -6.00 14.23 3.59
CA ARG A 131 -5.07 13.08 3.65
C ARG A 131 -5.26 12.13 2.48
N LYS A 132 -4.15 11.56 2.01
CA LYS A 132 -4.13 10.57 0.93
C LYS A 132 -4.34 9.18 1.52
N ARG A 133 -5.24 8.41 0.90
CA ARG A 133 -5.71 7.11 1.38
C ARG A 133 -5.92 6.16 0.22
N ILE A 134 -5.81 4.88 0.51
CA ILE A 134 -6.27 3.82 -0.37
C ILE A 134 -7.63 3.37 0.15
N LEU A 135 -8.61 3.27 -0.74
CA LEU A 135 -9.96 2.83 -0.41
C LEU A 135 -10.22 1.53 -1.15
N LEU A 136 -10.73 0.54 -0.44
CA LEU A 136 -11.20 -0.73 -1.01
C LEU A 136 -12.67 -0.90 -0.63
N TYR A 137 -13.49 -1.19 -1.63
CA TYR A 137 -14.91 -1.48 -1.52
C TYR A 137 -15.09 -2.97 -1.68
N MET A 138 -15.76 -3.62 -0.76
CA MET A 138 -16.07 -5.06 -0.83
C MET A 138 -17.57 -5.21 -0.59
N GLY A 139 -18.28 -5.79 -1.54
CA GLY A 139 -19.71 -6.06 -1.44
C GLY A 139 -19.98 -7.45 -0.84
N PRO A 140 -21.25 -7.83 -0.71
CA PRO A 140 -21.63 -9.02 0.03
C PRO A 140 -21.20 -10.33 -0.62
N GLU A 141 -20.89 -10.32 -1.92
CA GLU A 141 -20.46 -11.50 -2.68
C GLU A 141 -18.92 -11.60 -2.81
N PHE A 142 -18.16 -10.73 -2.14
CA PHE A 142 -16.71 -10.81 -2.11
C PHE A 142 -16.25 -11.99 -1.24
N THR A 143 -15.38 -12.85 -1.78
CA THR A 143 -14.98 -14.11 -1.11
C THR A 143 -13.46 -14.33 -1.02
N SER A 144 -12.66 -13.36 -1.45
CA SER A 144 -11.19 -13.43 -1.43
C SER A 144 -10.57 -12.69 -0.23
N ASP A 145 -11.17 -12.81 0.95
CA ASP A 145 -10.72 -12.10 2.15
C ASP A 145 -9.26 -12.38 2.51
N SER A 146 -8.76 -13.62 2.31
CA SER A 146 -7.35 -13.97 2.55
C SER A 146 -6.37 -13.39 1.53
N GLU A 147 -6.84 -13.01 0.34
CA GLU A 147 -6.01 -12.37 -0.68
C GLU A 147 -5.83 -10.88 -0.41
N VAL A 148 -6.77 -10.24 0.29
CA VAL A 148 -6.71 -8.80 0.58
C VAL A 148 -5.44 -8.44 1.38
N PRO A 149 -5.10 -9.10 2.50
CA PRO A 149 -3.85 -8.84 3.21
C PRO A 149 -2.61 -9.01 2.33
N CYS A 150 -2.59 -10.04 1.46
CA CYS A 150 -1.47 -10.29 0.56
C CYS A 150 -1.30 -9.13 -0.45
N GLY A 151 -2.41 -8.67 -1.04
CA GLY A 151 -2.45 -7.51 -1.89
C GLY A 151 -1.98 -6.23 -1.20
N LEU A 152 -2.39 -6.02 0.06
CA LEU A 152 -1.96 -4.86 0.85
C LEU A 152 -0.47 -4.91 1.17
N ILE A 153 0.10 -6.09 1.43
CA ILE A 153 1.55 -6.28 1.61
C ILE A 153 2.29 -5.87 0.34
N GLU A 154 1.87 -6.32 -0.84
CA GLU A 154 2.49 -5.91 -2.11
C GLU A 154 2.46 -4.40 -2.32
N ILE A 155 1.35 -3.75 -1.93
CA ILE A 155 1.19 -2.30 -2.01
C ILE A 155 2.13 -1.60 -1.02
N HIS A 156 2.24 -2.12 0.20
CA HIS A 156 3.14 -1.59 1.22
C HIS A 156 4.61 -1.66 0.74
N ASP A 157 5.05 -2.81 0.23
CA ASP A 157 6.40 -3.00 -0.33
C ASP A 157 6.63 -2.09 -1.54
N GLY A 158 5.59 -1.92 -2.38
CA GLY A 158 5.60 -0.98 -3.48
C GLY A 158 5.80 0.47 -3.05
N LEU A 159 5.14 0.89 -1.97
CA LEU A 159 5.32 2.23 -1.39
C LEU A 159 6.75 2.42 -0.89
N GLU A 160 7.33 1.43 -0.20
CA GLU A 160 8.70 1.49 0.27
C GLU A 160 9.68 1.63 -0.91
N TYR A 161 9.52 0.77 -1.92
CA TYR A 161 10.31 0.78 -3.14
C TYR A 161 10.23 2.13 -3.86
N CYS A 162 9.02 2.66 -4.06
CA CYS A 162 8.78 3.92 -4.73
C CYS A 162 9.37 5.10 -3.95
N ASN A 163 9.20 5.14 -2.63
CA ASN A 163 9.78 6.18 -1.79
C ASN A 163 11.30 6.20 -1.86
N ARG A 164 11.94 5.03 -1.75
CA ARG A 164 13.40 4.91 -1.87
C ARG A 164 13.89 5.47 -3.21
N ARG A 165 13.27 5.07 -4.33
CA ARG A 165 13.64 5.58 -5.66
C ARG A 165 13.37 7.07 -5.85
N LEU A 166 12.30 7.60 -5.24
CA LEU A 166 12.00 9.03 -5.26
C LEU A 166 13.08 9.83 -4.52
N HIS A 167 13.51 9.37 -3.35
CA HIS A 167 14.63 9.98 -2.63
C HIS A 167 15.89 10.00 -3.48
N GLU A 168 16.30 8.86 -4.05
CA GLU A 168 17.46 8.74 -4.93
C GLU A 168 17.38 9.72 -6.12
N ALA A 169 16.22 9.82 -6.78
CA ALA A 169 16.01 10.69 -7.94
C ALA A 169 16.02 12.19 -7.61
N LEU A 170 15.60 12.55 -6.40
CA LEU A 170 15.62 13.91 -5.88
C LEU A 170 17.04 14.33 -5.47
N ASP A 171 17.80 13.43 -4.87
CA ASP A 171 19.17 13.69 -4.44
C ASP A 171 20.12 13.80 -5.65
N ALA A 172 19.95 12.94 -6.66
CA ALA A 172 20.69 13.04 -7.93
C ALA A 172 20.43 14.34 -8.71
N GLY A 173 19.31 15.02 -8.45
CA GLY A 173 18.98 16.33 -9.04
C GLY A 173 19.58 17.53 -8.29
N THR A 174 20.16 17.32 -7.10
CA THR A 174 20.63 18.38 -6.19
C THR A 174 22.14 18.60 -6.32
N VAL A 175 22.66 18.80 -7.53
CA VAL A 175 24.07 19.20 -7.71
C VAL A 175 24.22 20.68 -7.34
N VAL A 176 24.83 20.95 -6.18
CA VAL A 176 25.20 22.30 -5.73
C VAL A 176 26.15 22.93 -6.75
N LYS A 177 25.76 24.04 -7.40
CA LYS A 177 26.69 24.85 -8.20
C LYS A 177 27.70 25.50 -7.25
N LEU A 178 28.94 24.99 -7.23
CA LEU A 178 30.05 25.66 -6.56
C LEU A 178 30.30 27.03 -7.23
N PRO A 179 30.57 28.10 -6.46
CA PRO A 179 30.93 29.39 -7.03
C PRO A 179 32.19 29.25 -7.88
N GLN A 180 32.13 29.68 -9.14
CA GLN A 180 33.32 29.75 -9.99
C GLN A 180 34.21 30.91 -9.50
N PRO A 181 35.52 30.70 -9.28
CA PRO A 181 36.43 31.78 -8.93
C PRO A 181 36.49 32.80 -10.06
N ALA A 182 36.41 34.09 -9.69
CA ALA A 182 36.45 35.20 -10.62
C ALA A 182 37.77 35.16 -11.43
N VAL A 183 37.64 35.07 -12.74
CA VAL A 183 38.79 35.18 -13.65
C VAL A 183 39.19 36.65 -13.71
N GLU A 184 40.24 37.02 -12.97
CA GLU A 184 40.92 38.30 -13.15
C GLU A 184 41.49 38.35 -14.58
N ARG A 185 40.87 39.16 -15.46
CA ARG A 185 41.48 39.55 -16.73
C ARG A 185 42.66 40.45 -16.45
N LYS A 186 43.87 39.92 -16.60
CA LYS A 186 45.06 40.75 -16.83
C LYS A 186 45.07 41.21 -18.28
N GLU A 187 44.75 42.48 -18.50
CA GLU A 187 45.09 43.17 -19.74
C GLU A 187 46.61 43.33 -19.79
N ALA A 188 47.24 42.81 -20.85
CA ALA A 188 48.64 43.10 -21.16
C ALA A 188 48.66 44.22 -22.21
N ALA A 189 49.33 45.31 -21.85
CA ALA A 189 49.69 46.44 -22.69
C ALA A 189 50.85 46.12 -23.64
#